data_AF-A0A954D5W0-F1
#
_entry.id   AF-A0A954D5W0-F1
#
_cell.length_a   1.000
_cell.length_b   1.000
_cell.length_c   1.000
_cell.angle_alpha   90.00
_cell.angle_beta   90.00
_cell.angle_gamma   90.00
#
_symmetry.space_group_name_H-M   'P 1'
#
loop_
_entity.id
_entity.type
_entity.pdbx_description
1 polymer ?
#
loop_
_entity_poly.entity_id
_entity_poly.type
_entity_poly.pdbx_seq_one_letter_code
_entity_poly.pdbx_strand_id
1 'polypeptide(L)'
;MSNEAERFVELYEPVAPSIYAWARLRIREPLQRRLDPEDLLQEICCRAFRRFDTFSPTTSNERAAFRSWMFGIAHNVLKEALRGVRTRGESVFGRISGSTTIGLDAVAAKATGVSTRVARRADLAEFLAGLSGIDDQDRRILVHHGLEERTHEETATLLGISRDQAEKRWQRLRARLVERGIPPGLAL
;
A
#
# COMPACT_ATOMS: atom_id res chain seq x y z
N MET A 1 18.55 3.54 19.39
CA MET A 1 17.14 3.91 19.07
C MET A 1 17.03 4.85 17.86
N SER A 2 17.86 5.89 17.67
CA SER A 2 17.80 6.76 16.46
C SER A 2 17.97 5.99 15.14
N ASN A 3 18.96 5.08 15.08
CA ASN A 3 19.33 4.37 13.85
C ASN A 3 18.23 3.43 13.32
N GLU A 4 17.53 2.70 14.20
CA GLU A 4 16.47 1.77 13.79
C GLU A 4 15.27 2.51 13.20
N ALA A 5 14.94 3.64 13.80
CA ALA A 5 13.80 4.42 13.39
C ALA A 5 14.07 5.20 12.09
N GLU A 6 15.29 5.70 11.91
CA GLU A 6 15.77 6.24 10.63
C GLU A 6 15.76 5.17 9.54
N ARG A 7 16.28 3.97 9.82
CA ARG A 7 16.24 2.82 8.89
C ARG A 7 14.80 2.46 8.49
N PHE A 8 13.86 2.46 9.42
CA PHE A 8 12.44 2.24 9.09
C PHE A 8 11.94 3.29 8.09
N VAL A 9 12.21 4.57 8.32
CA VAL A 9 11.77 5.66 7.43
C VAL A 9 12.38 5.51 6.04
N GLU A 10 13.68 5.19 5.94
CA GLU A 10 14.39 4.97 4.66
C GLU A 10 13.84 3.80 3.84
N LEU A 11 13.35 2.76 4.51
CA LEU A 11 12.69 1.62 3.88
C LEU A 11 11.22 1.91 3.56
N TYR A 12 10.53 2.68 4.41
CA TYR A 12 9.11 3.03 4.26
C TYR A 12 8.86 4.04 3.14
N GLU A 13 9.71 5.06 3.01
CA GLU A 13 9.54 6.16 2.06
C GLU A 13 9.29 5.72 0.60
N PRO A 14 10.05 4.77 0.03
CA PRO A 14 9.76 4.27 -1.32
C PRO A 14 8.53 3.35 -1.39
N VAL A 15 8.11 2.72 -0.30
CA VAL A 15 6.99 1.75 -0.28
C VAL A 15 5.64 2.44 -0.05
N ALA A 16 5.62 3.54 0.71
CA ALA A 16 4.41 4.25 1.09
C ALA A 16 3.50 4.65 -0.08
N PRO A 17 4.00 5.17 -1.23
CA PRO A 17 3.17 5.47 -2.38
C PRO A 17 2.41 4.26 -2.94
N SER A 18 3.07 3.10 -3.01
CA SER A 18 2.42 1.87 -3.50
C SER A 18 1.37 1.36 -2.52
N ILE A 19 1.58 1.48 -1.20
CA ILE A 19 0.56 1.13 -0.19
C ILE A 19 -0.63 2.10 -0.26
N TYR A 20 -0.39 3.39 -0.48
CA TYR A 20 -1.48 4.34 -0.64
C TYR A 20 -2.31 4.05 -1.90
N ALA A 21 -1.66 3.81 -3.04
CA ALA A 21 -2.33 3.41 -4.27
C ALA A 21 -3.14 2.12 -4.07
N TRP A 22 -2.54 1.13 -3.41
CA TRP A 22 -3.15 -0.13 -3.03
C TRP A 22 -4.41 0.05 -2.18
N ALA A 23 -4.38 0.97 -1.21
CA ALA A 23 -5.51 1.30 -0.35
C ALA A 23 -6.63 1.96 -1.16
N ARG A 24 -6.29 2.96 -1.99
CA ARG A 24 -7.23 3.67 -2.89
C ARG A 24 -7.92 2.73 -3.88
N LEU A 25 -7.21 1.73 -4.37
CA LEU A 25 -7.75 0.74 -5.31
C LEU A 25 -8.67 -0.30 -4.64
N ARG A 26 -8.45 -0.63 -3.37
CA ARG A 26 -9.28 -1.59 -2.63
C ARG A 26 -10.46 -0.97 -1.91
N ILE A 27 -10.34 0.28 -1.47
CA ILE A 27 -11.40 1.00 -0.77
C ILE A 27 -12.13 1.86 -1.79
N ARG A 28 -13.21 1.32 -2.37
CA ARG A 28 -14.05 2.03 -3.35
C ARG A 28 -15.25 2.67 -2.68
N GLU A 29 -15.86 3.69 -3.28
CA GLU A 29 -17.16 4.20 -2.82
C GLU A 29 -18.21 3.08 -2.76
N PRO A 30 -19.11 3.04 -1.74
CA PRO A 30 -19.31 4.01 -0.67
C PRO A 30 -18.40 3.83 0.56
N LEU A 31 -17.49 2.84 0.54
CA LEU A 31 -16.68 2.45 1.69
C LEU A 31 -15.72 3.55 2.15
N GLN A 32 -15.25 4.40 1.22
CA GLN A 32 -14.32 5.50 1.53
C GLN A 32 -14.84 6.45 2.61
N ARG A 33 -16.17 6.66 2.67
CA ARG A 33 -16.80 7.50 3.71
C ARG A 33 -16.59 6.97 5.14
N ARG A 34 -16.30 5.69 5.28
CA ARG A 34 -16.15 4.99 6.56
C ARG A 34 -14.72 4.53 6.81
N LEU A 35 -13.89 4.60 5.78
CA LEU A 35 -12.54 4.08 5.77
C LEU A 35 -11.68 4.93 4.84
N ASP A 36 -11.02 5.94 5.41
CA ASP A 36 -10.15 6.81 4.62
C ASP A 36 -8.84 6.07 4.27
N PRO A 37 -8.39 6.07 3.00
CA PRO A 37 -7.11 5.49 2.58
C PRO A 37 -5.88 6.14 3.21
N GLU A 38 -5.91 7.45 3.52
CA GLU A 38 -4.85 8.16 4.25
C GLU A 38 -4.77 7.63 5.69
N ASP A 39 -5.90 7.52 6.38
CA ASP A 39 -5.96 6.95 7.74
C ASP A 39 -5.47 5.51 7.77
N LEU A 40 -5.85 4.70 6.77
CA LEU A 40 -5.38 3.31 6.66
C LEU A 40 -3.85 3.26 6.49
N LEU A 41 -3.28 4.13 5.64
CA LEU A 41 -1.83 4.19 5.43
C LEU A 41 -1.09 4.57 6.73
N GLN A 42 -1.59 5.55 7.47
CA GLN A 42 -1.03 5.96 8.75
C GLN A 42 -1.10 4.82 9.78
N GLU A 43 -2.24 4.12 9.88
CA GLU A 43 -2.39 2.98 10.79
C GLU A 43 -1.43 1.83 10.42
N ILE A 44 -1.26 1.53 9.12
CA ILE A 44 -0.28 0.55 8.65
C ILE A 44 1.14 0.97 9.06
N CYS A 45 1.50 2.23 8.87
CA CYS A 45 2.80 2.77 9.26
C CYS A 45 3.05 2.61 10.76
N CYS A 46 2.10 3.02 11.60
CA CYS A 46 2.19 2.92 13.06
C CYS A 46 2.36 1.47 13.54
N ARG A 47 1.57 0.53 12.99
CA ARG A 47 1.67 -0.89 13.35
C ARG A 47 2.95 -1.53 12.84
N ALA A 48 3.41 -1.16 11.66
CA ALA A 48 4.66 -1.64 11.12
C ALA A 48 5.83 -1.15 11.98
N PHE A 49 5.89 0.14 12.30
CA PHE A 49 6.94 0.69 13.14
C PHE A 49 7.02 0.01 14.52
N ARG A 50 5.88 -0.22 15.17
CA ARG A 50 5.80 -0.95 16.46
C ARG A 50 6.27 -2.41 16.40
N ARG A 51 6.37 -3.00 15.20
CA ARG A 51 6.78 -4.39 14.99
C ARG A 51 8.10 -4.47 14.20
N PHE A 52 8.77 -3.34 14.00
CA PHE A 52 9.95 -3.28 13.12
C PHE A 52 11.14 -4.05 13.69
N ASP A 53 11.22 -4.18 15.01
CA ASP A 53 12.14 -5.05 15.74
C ASP A 53 12.03 -6.53 15.31
N THR A 54 10.85 -6.97 14.86
CA THR A 54 10.63 -8.32 14.32
C THR A 54 10.96 -8.47 12.84
N PHE A 55 11.26 -7.38 12.13
CA PHE A 55 11.60 -7.44 10.71
C PHE A 55 13.02 -8.00 10.53
N SER A 56 13.08 -9.23 10.06
CA SER A 56 14.31 -9.88 9.63
C SER A 56 14.25 -10.11 8.12
N PRO A 57 15.15 -9.51 7.32
CA PRO A 57 15.14 -9.69 5.88
C PRO A 57 15.46 -11.14 5.52
N THR A 58 14.53 -11.81 4.84
CA THR A 58 14.66 -13.22 4.45
C THR A 58 15.42 -13.42 3.14
N THR A 59 15.80 -12.33 2.48
CA THR A 59 16.52 -12.31 1.19
C THR A 59 17.69 -11.34 1.25
N SER A 60 18.62 -11.44 0.29
CA SER A 60 19.74 -10.50 0.15
C SER A 60 19.29 -9.08 -0.23
N ASN A 61 18.05 -8.92 -0.71
CA ASN A 61 17.47 -7.61 -1.03
C ASN A 61 16.53 -7.16 0.09
N GLU A 62 17.08 -6.40 1.03
CA GLU A 62 16.36 -5.87 2.18
C GLU A 62 15.11 -5.05 1.80
N ARG A 63 15.20 -4.23 0.74
CA ARG A 63 14.08 -3.38 0.29
C ARG A 63 12.90 -4.23 -0.20
N ALA A 64 13.18 -5.27 -1.00
CA ALA A 64 12.15 -6.20 -1.46
C ALA A 64 11.53 -6.99 -0.30
N ALA A 65 12.36 -7.47 0.64
CA ALA A 65 11.89 -8.16 1.83
C ALA A 65 10.99 -7.26 2.70
N PHE A 66 11.40 -6.00 2.89
CA PHE A 66 10.63 -5.00 3.65
C PHE A 66 9.30 -4.69 2.96
N ARG A 67 9.29 -4.51 1.64
CA ARG A 67 8.06 -4.28 0.88
C ARG A 67 7.06 -5.42 1.06
N SER A 68 7.52 -6.67 0.91
CA SER A 68 6.68 -7.85 1.12
C SER A 68 6.11 -7.91 2.55
N TRP A 69 6.95 -7.66 3.55
CA TRP A 69 6.54 -7.59 4.95
C TRP A 69 5.50 -6.48 5.21
N MET A 70 5.71 -5.29 4.66
CA MET A 70 4.76 -4.17 4.75
C MET A 70 3.41 -4.51 4.12
N PHE A 71 3.39 -5.17 2.95
CA PHE A 71 2.13 -5.60 2.35
C PHE A 71 1.44 -6.69 3.19
N GLY A 72 2.19 -7.58 3.83
CA GLY A 72 1.63 -8.53 4.80
C GLY A 72 0.87 -7.83 5.93
N ILE A 73 1.45 -6.77 6.49
CA ILE A 73 0.80 -5.92 7.51
C ILE A 73 -0.41 -5.21 6.90
N ALA A 74 -0.26 -4.58 5.73
CA ALA A 74 -1.32 -3.84 5.06
C ALA A 74 -2.59 -4.70 4.87
N HIS A 75 -2.44 -5.93 4.38
CA HIS A 75 -3.56 -6.87 4.22
C HIS A 75 -4.29 -7.15 5.54
N ASN A 76 -3.55 -7.35 6.63
CA ASN A 76 -4.14 -7.61 7.95
C ASN A 76 -4.92 -6.39 8.47
N VAL A 77 -4.33 -5.19 8.37
CA VAL A 77 -4.99 -3.95 8.81
C VAL A 77 -6.26 -3.70 8.00
N LEU A 78 -6.21 -3.81 6.68
CA LEU A 78 -7.41 -3.65 5.85
C LEU A 78 -8.48 -4.71 6.16
N LYS A 79 -8.09 -5.97 6.37
CA LYS A 79 -9.03 -7.05 6.74
C LYS A 79 -9.74 -6.75 8.06
N GLU A 80 -9.02 -6.28 9.07
CA GLU A 80 -9.58 -5.87 10.35
C GLU A 80 -10.50 -4.66 10.19
N ALA A 81 -10.07 -3.67 9.42
CA ALA A 81 -10.85 -2.47 9.13
C ALA A 81 -12.19 -2.80 8.44
N LEU A 82 -12.16 -3.60 7.37
CA LEU A 82 -13.36 -4.04 6.66
C LEU A 82 -14.33 -4.82 7.56
N ARG A 83 -13.80 -5.67 8.44
CA ARG A 83 -14.61 -6.37 9.44
C ARG A 83 -15.25 -5.38 10.41
N GLY A 84 -14.50 -4.40 10.89
CA GLY A 84 -15.01 -3.33 11.77
C GLY A 84 -16.12 -2.49 11.13
N VAL A 85 -15.97 -2.15 9.85
CA VAL A 85 -17.03 -1.47 9.08
C VAL A 85 -18.29 -2.32 9.03
N ARG A 86 -18.15 -3.62 8.74
CA ARG A 86 -19.30 -4.54 8.62
C ARG A 86 -20.04 -4.74 9.94
N THR A 87 -19.35 -4.80 11.07
CA THR A 87 -19.97 -5.11 12.37
C THR A 87 -20.50 -3.89 13.12
N ARG A 88 -19.87 -2.72 12.98
CA ARG A 88 -20.15 -1.55 13.84
C ARG A 88 -20.86 -0.38 13.18
N GLY A 89 -21.08 -0.37 11.86
CA GLY A 89 -21.82 0.73 11.20
C GLY A 89 -21.12 2.11 11.18
N GLU A 90 -20.05 2.32 11.95
CA GLU A 90 -19.33 3.59 12.11
C GLU A 90 -17.97 3.64 11.37
N SER A 91 -17.32 4.82 11.40
CA SER A 91 -15.92 5.02 11.00
C SER A 91 -14.97 4.22 11.91
N VAL A 92 -13.98 3.55 11.31
CA VAL A 92 -13.10 2.61 12.05
C VAL A 92 -11.90 3.30 12.68
N PHE A 93 -11.34 4.33 12.03
CA PHE A 93 -10.07 4.93 12.46
C PHE A 93 -10.23 6.13 13.40
N GLY A 94 -11.39 6.77 13.43
CA GLY A 94 -11.69 7.89 14.34
C GLY A 94 -11.63 7.57 15.84
N ARG A 95 -11.43 6.30 16.23
CA ARG A 95 -11.29 5.85 17.62
C ARG A 95 -9.90 5.33 18.01
N ILE A 96 -8.95 5.22 17.07
CA ILE A 96 -7.67 4.50 17.29
C ILE A 96 -6.53 5.44 17.73
N SER A 97 -6.78 6.74 17.88
CA SER A 97 -5.81 7.68 18.45
C SER A 97 -5.88 7.67 19.99
N GLY A 98 -5.29 6.65 20.61
CA GLY A 98 -5.38 6.50 22.07
C GLY A 98 -4.47 5.43 22.66
N SER A 99 -3.17 5.48 22.38
CA SER A 99 -2.14 4.94 23.28
C SER A 99 -0.75 5.34 22.75
N THR A 100 -0.07 6.24 23.46
CA THR A 100 1.26 6.75 23.08
C THR A 100 2.22 6.58 24.24
N THR A 101 3.30 5.83 23.99
CA THR A 101 4.49 5.74 24.84
C THR A 101 5.49 6.81 24.38
N ILE A 102 5.84 7.73 25.28
CA ILE A 102 6.41 9.08 25.06
C ILE A 102 7.83 9.12 24.41
N GLY A 103 8.43 7.98 24.04
CA GLY A 103 9.75 7.91 23.38
C GLY A 103 9.72 7.60 21.87
N LEU A 104 8.62 7.05 21.36
CA LEU A 104 8.45 6.70 19.94
C LEU A 104 8.06 7.91 19.06
N ASP A 105 7.80 9.08 19.68
CA ASP A 105 7.01 10.14 19.06
C ASP A 105 7.68 10.87 17.90
N ALA A 106 8.97 11.20 17.97
CA ALA A 106 9.59 12.02 16.93
C ALA A 106 9.75 11.28 15.59
N VAL A 107 10.10 10.00 15.62
CA VAL A 107 10.31 9.22 14.39
C VAL A 107 9.01 8.59 13.89
N ALA A 108 8.09 8.22 14.79
CA ALA A 108 6.72 7.93 14.40
C ALA A 108 6.05 9.16 13.75
N ALA A 109 6.31 10.38 14.23
CA ALA A 109 5.87 11.62 13.60
C ALA A 109 6.52 11.83 12.22
N LYS A 110 7.80 11.50 12.04
CA LYS A 110 8.46 11.57 10.72
C LYS A 110 7.86 10.56 9.75
N ALA A 111 7.62 9.32 10.18
CA ALA A 111 7.07 8.27 9.35
C ALA A 111 5.60 8.54 8.98
N THR A 112 4.78 9.00 9.91
CA THR A 112 3.40 9.47 9.62
C THR A 112 3.40 10.71 8.72
N GLY A 113 4.40 11.60 8.87
CA GLY A 113 4.64 12.70 7.95
C GLY A 113 4.92 12.26 6.51
N VAL A 114 5.58 11.11 6.29
CA VAL A 114 5.69 10.48 4.96
C VAL A 114 4.31 10.09 4.45
N SER A 115 3.46 9.46 5.27
CA SER A 115 2.09 9.06 4.88
C SER A 115 1.26 10.26 4.42
N THR A 116 1.25 11.36 5.19
CA THR A 116 0.51 12.58 4.84
C THR A 116 1.06 13.20 3.56
N ARG A 117 2.39 13.31 3.40
CA ARG A 117 3.00 13.82 2.17
C ARG A 117 2.60 12.98 0.95
N VAL A 118 2.62 11.65 1.08
CA VAL A 118 2.23 10.73 0.00
C VAL A 118 0.77 10.94 -0.40
N ALA A 119 -0.15 11.11 0.56
CA ALA A 119 -1.56 11.34 0.25
C ALA A 119 -1.83 12.62 -0.55
N ARG A 120 -0.92 13.61 -0.47
CA ARG A 120 -1.02 14.92 -1.14
C ARG A 120 -0.24 15.01 -2.46
N ARG A 121 0.43 13.94 -2.87
CA ARG A 121 1.24 13.90 -4.10
C ARG A 121 0.37 14.03 -5.36
N ALA A 122 0.64 15.06 -6.16
CA ALA A 122 -0.09 15.32 -7.40
C ALA A 122 0.11 14.20 -8.44
N ASP A 123 1.34 13.69 -8.58
CA ASP A 123 1.67 12.60 -9.50
C ASP A 123 0.94 11.29 -9.14
N LEU A 124 0.76 11.02 -7.85
CA LEU A 124 0.00 9.86 -7.37
C LEU A 124 -1.51 10.03 -7.57
N ALA A 125 -2.03 11.24 -7.40
CA ALA A 125 -3.42 11.55 -7.71
C ALA A 125 -3.70 11.40 -9.21
N GLU A 126 -2.80 11.88 -10.07
CA GLU A 126 -2.87 11.73 -11.53
C GLU A 126 -2.77 10.26 -11.95
N PHE A 127 -1.83 9.50 -11.37
CA PHE A 127 -1.73 8.05 -11.55
C PHE A 127 -3.09 7.38 -11.27
N LEU A 128 -3.68 7.62 -10.10
CA LEU A 128 -4.96 7.03 -9.70
C LEU A 128 -6.13 7.47 -10.60
N ALA A 129 -6.16 8.74 -11.01
CA ALA A 129 -7.16 9.25 -11.93
C ALA A 129 -7.05 8.57 -13.31
N GLY A 130 -5.83 8.35 -13.78
CA GLY A 130 -5.55 7.64 -15.02
C GLY A 130 -5.88 6.15 -14.98
N LEU A 131 -6.19 5.58 -13.81
CA LEU A 131 -6.74 4.22 -13.70
C LEU A 131 -8.25 4.15 -13.94
N SER A 132 -8.91 5.30 -14.15
CA SER A 132 -10.31 5.34 -14.54
C SER A 132 -10.55 4.60 -15.85
N GLY A 133 -11.60 3.78 -15.87
CA GLY A 133 -11.98 2.97 -17.03
C GLY A 133 -11.11 1.73 -17.30
N ILE A 134 -10.14 1.41 -16.43
CA ILE A 134 -9.44 0.12 -16.48
C ILE A 134 -10.38 -0.98 -16.00
N ASP A 135 -10.40 -2.11 -16.73
CA ASP A 135 -11.22 -3.26 -16.36
C ASP A 135 -10.75 -3.88 -15.04
N ASP A 136 -11.64 -4.64 -14.40
CA ASP A 136 -11.38 -5.14 -13.06
C ASP A 136 -10.20 -6.09 -12.99
N GLN A 137 -10.00 -6.90 -14.04
CA GLN A 137 -8.91 -7.87 -14.06
C GLN A 137 -7.55 -7.19 -14.25
N ASP A 138 -7.44 -6.19 -15.14
CA ASP A 138 -6.22 -5.38 -15.26
C ASP A 138 -5.93 -4.59 -13.98
N ARG A 139 -6.96 -4.06 -13.30
CA ARG A 139 -6.80 -3.44 -11.97
C ARG A 139 -6.25 -4.42 -10.93
N ARG A 140 -6.75 -5.65 -10.90
CA ARG A 140 -6.25 -6.68 -9.98
C ARG A 140 -4.82 -7.11 -10.31
N ILE A 141 -4.44 -7.15 -11.60
CA ILE A 141 -3.05 -7.37 -12.01
C ILE A 141 -2.16 -6.24 -11.52
N LEU A 142 -2.56 -4.97 -11.69
CA LEU A 142 -1.81 -3.82 -11.17
C LEU A 142 -1.60 -3.94 -9.65
N VAL A 143 -2.65 -4.31 -8.93
CA VAL A 143 -2.58 -4.50 -7.48
C VAL A 143 -1.58 -5.59 -7.10
N HIS A 144 -1.68 -6.79 -7.68
CA HIS A 144 -0.89 -7.93 -7.25
C HIS A 144 0.54 -7.93 -7.79
N HIS A 145 0.71 -7.57 -9.06
CA HIS A 145 2.00 -7.59 -9.71
C HIS A 145 2.71 -6.24 -9.62
N GLY A 146 2.04 -5.13 -9.97
CA GLY A 146 2.67 -3.81 -9.99
C GLY A 146 2.90 -3.20 -8.61
N LEU A 147 1.93 -3.30 -7.71
CA LEU A 147 2.03 -2.71 -6.37
C LEU A 147 2.61 -3.70 -5.35
N GLU A 148 2.17 -4.96 -5.36
CA GLU A 148 2.63 -5.93 -4.36
C GLU A 148 3.88 -6.70 -4.79
N GLU A 149 4.40 -6.45 -6.00
CA GLU A 149 5.59 -7.09 -6.58
C GLU A 149 5.53 -8.62 -6.59
N ARG A 150 4.32 -9.22 -6.64
CA ARG A 150 4.20 -10.66 -6.85
C ARG A 150 4.64 -11.03 -8.25
N THR A 151 5.09 -12.25 -8.44
CA THR A 151 5.42 -12.78 -9.76
C THR A 151 4.18 -12.89 -10.66
N HIS A 152 4.40 -13.02 -11.97
CA HIS A 152 3.33 -13.32 -12.92
C HIS A 152 2.61 -14.63 -12.59
N GLU A 153 3.33 -15.61 -12.04
CA GLU A 153 2.81 -16.91 -11.67
C GLU A 153 1.89 -16.84 -10.44
N GLU A 154 2.33 -16.17 -9.37
CA GLU A 154 1.51 -15.94 -8.19
C GLU A 154 0.28 -15.09 -8.52
N THR A 155 0.45 -14.07 -9.36
CA THR A 155 -0.66 -13.21 -9.82
C THR A 155 -1.66 -14.02 -10.64
N ALA A 156 -1.19 -14.83 -11.59
CA ALA A 156 -2.06 -15.68 -12.40
C ALA A 156 -2.86 -16.66 -11.53
N THR A 157 -2.21 -17.28 -10.55
CA THR A 157 -2.84 -18.19 -9.57
C THR A 157 -3.94 -17.47 -8.78
N LEU A 158 -3.66 -16.28 -8.26
CA LEU A 158 -4.63 -15.47 -7.51
C LEU A 158 -5.84 -15.03 -8.34
N LEU A 159 -5.65 -14.86 -9.65
CA LEU A 159 -6.67 -14.36 -10.57
C LEU A 159 -7.44 -15.47 -11.31
N GLY A 160 -6.99 -16.72 -11.23
CA GLY A 160 -7.59 -17.83 -11.97
C GLY A 160 -7.38 -17.73 -13.48
N ILE A 161 -6.22 -17.23 -13.92
CA ILE A 161 -5.85 -17.08 -15.33
C ILE A 161 -4.50 -17.74 -15.63
N SER A 162 -4.10 -17.81 -16.90
CA SER A 162 -2.78 -18.32 -17.25
C SER A 162 -1.67 -17.30 -16.98
N ARG A 163 -0.45 -17.76 -16.72
CA ARG A 163 0.76 -16.92 -16.59
C ARG A 163 0.94 -16.00 -17.81
N ASP A 164 0.79 -16.54 -19.02
CA ASP A 164 0.91 -15.78 -20.28
C ASP A 164 -0.17 -14.70 -20.40
N GLN A 165 -1.41 -14.98 -19.97
CA GLN A 165 -2.46 -13.95 -19.94
C GLN A 165 -2.15 -12.83 -18.94
N ALA A 166 -1.64 -13.17 -17.74
CA ALA A 166 -1.23 -12.18 -16.75
C ALA A 166 -0.10 -11.28 -17.30
N GLU A 167 0.91 -11.88 -17.92
CA GLU A 167 2.03 -11.19 -18.55
C GLU A 167 1.59 -10.24 -19.68
N LYS A 168 0.80 -10.73 -20.64
CA LYS A 168 0.30 -9.90 -21.75
C LYS A 168 -0.61 -8.76 -21.29
N ARG A 169 -1.48 -9.02 -20.30
CA ARG A 169 -2.32 -7.97 -19.71
C ARG A 169 -1.47 -6.94 -18.99
N TRP A 170 -0.47 -7.37 -18.22
CA TRP A 170 0.46 -6.46 -17.58
C TRP A 170 1.19 -5.59 -18.59
N GLN A 171 1.80 -6.16 -19.63
CA GLN A 171 2.50 -5.41 -20.67
C GLN A 171 1.59 -4.36 -21.33
N ARG A 172 0.36 -4.72 -21.70
CA ARG A 172 -0.62 -3.77 -22.27
C ARG A 172 -1.02 -2.68 -21.29
N LEU A 173 -1.24 -3.04 -20.03
CA LEU A 173 -1.55 -2.08 -18.98
C LEU A 173 -0.41 -1.07 -18.81
N ARG A 174 0.84 -1.53 -18.75
CA ARG A 174 2.02 -0.65 -18.66
C ARG A 174 2.09 0.33 -19.84
N ALA A 175 1.92 -0.18 -21.07
CA ALA A 175 1.93 0.67 -22.26
C ALA A 175 0.87 1.77 -22.19
N ARG A 176 -0.37 1.42 -21.79
CA ARG A 176 -1.46 2.38 -21.61
C ARG A 176 -1.20 3.42 -20.53
N LEU A 177 -0.52 3.06 -19.44
CA LEU A 177 -0.15 4.02 -18.39
C LEU A 177 0.88 5.02 -18.91
N VAL A 178 1.89 4.54 -19.64
CA VAL A 178 2.91 5.39 -20.27
C VAL A 178 2.29 6.33 -21.30
N GLU A 179 1.38 5.84 -22.17
CA GLU A 179 0.65 6.67 -23.14
C GLU A 179 -0.18 7.78 -22.49
N ARG A 180 -0.66 7.56 -21.26
CA ARG A 180 -1.40 8.54 -20.46
C ARG A 180 -0.49 9.52 -19.70
N GLY A 181 0.82 9.49 -19.94
CA GLY A 181 1.80 10.37 -19.29
C GLY A 181 2.11 9.98 -17.85
N ILE A 182 1.69 8.80 -17.40
CA ILE A 182 1.84 8.37 -16.02
C ILE A 182 3.23 7.73 -15.84
N PRO A 183 4.11 8.29 -15.01
CA PRO A 183 5.48 7.83 -14.89
C PRO A 183 5.59 6.42 -14.26
N PRO A 184 6.58 5.62 -14.67
CA PRO A 184 6.76 4.24 -14.21
C PRO A 184 6.85 4.01 -12.70
N GLY A 185 7.50 4.92 -11.97
CA GLY A 185 8.09 4.61 -10.65
C GLY A 185 7.13 4.30 -9.50
N LEU A 186 5.81 4.33 -9.70
CA LEU A 186 4.82 3.95 -8.67
C LEU A 186 4.34 2.51 -8.78
N ALA A 187 4.49 1.89 -9.96
CA ALA A 187 3.95 0.56 -10.28
C ALA A 187 4.89 -0.31 -11.12
N LEU A 188 6.07 0.19 -11.51
CA LEU A 188 7.05 -0.48 -12.39
C LEU A 188 8.40 -0.67 -11.70
#